data_AF-T0Y4R5-F1
#
_entry.id   AF-T0Y4R5-F1
#
_cell.length_a   1.000
_cell.length_b   1.000
_cell.length_c   1.000
_cell.angle_alpha   90.00
_cell.angle_beta   90.00
_cell.angle_gamma   90.00
#
_symmetry.space_group_name_H-M   'P 1'
#
loop_
_entity.id
_entity.type
_entity.pdbx_description
1 polymer ?
#
loop_
_entity_poly.entity_id
_entity_poly.type
_entity_poly.pdbx_seq_one_letter_code
_entity_poly.pdbx_strand_id
1 'polypeptide(L)'
;MAGILSRPWKDEDVVRIAGTMRKGLETIFTFVKLPGVPWSSNGAERELKVPVGIRKTQGGRKTERGTWVMDRILTVWRTCRKRGLRFWD
;
A
#
# COMPACT_ATOMS: atom_id res chain seq x y z
N MET A 1 22.09 9.66 -1.83
CA MET A 1 20.82 9.64 -1.05
C MET A 1 21.06 9.56 0.45
N ALA A 2 21.84 8.59 0.95
CA ALA A 2 22.09 8.40 2.39
C ALA A 2 22.61 9.65 3.11
N GLY A 3 23.53 10.40 2.50
CA GLY A 3 24.09 11.62 3.10
C GLY A 3 23.11 12.80 3.25
N ILE A 4 22.00 12.84 2.48
CA ILE A 4 20.93 13.84 2.68
C ILE A 4 19.98 13.38 3.80
N LEU A 5 19.71 12.08 3.87
CA LEU A 5 18.76 11.50 4.83
C LEU A 5 19.30 11.41 6.26
N SER A 6 20.62 11.50 6.43
CA SER A 6 21.32 11.48 7.73
C SER A 6 21.61 12.87 8.31
N ARG A 7 21.30 13.95 7.58
CA ARG A 7 21.52 15.31 8.07
C ARG A 7 20.58 15.63 9.25
N PRO A 8 21.04 16.43 10.24
CA PRO A 8 20.18 16.90 11.33
C PRO A 8 19.27 18.01 10.81
N TRP A 9 18.14 17.63 10.23
CA TRP A 9 17.11 18.56 9.79
C TRP A 9 16.37 19.14 11.00
N LYS A 10 16.09 20.45 10.95
CA LYS A 10 15.32 21.16 11.99
C LYS A 10 13.84 21.31 11.65
N ASP A 11 13.53 21.38 10.37
CA ASP A 11 12.17 21.51 9.87
C ASP A 11 11.40 20.20 10.05
N GLU A 12 10.22 20.27 10.66
CA GLU A 12 9.42 19.08 11.02
C GLU A 12 8.97 18.28 9.80
N ASP A 13 8.60 18.96 8.71
CA ASP A 13 8.20 18.31 7.48
C ASP A 13 9.39 17.61 6.81
N VAL A 14 10.56 18.24 6.80
CA VAL A 14 11.78 17.61 6.28
C VAL A 14 12.16 16.40 7.12
N VAL A 15 12.06 16.47 8.46
CA VAL A 15 12.31 15.32 9.35
C VAL A 15 11.35 14.17 9.03
N ARG A 16 10.06 14.46 8.87
CA ARG A 16 9.02 13.48 8.53
C ARG A 16 9.25 12.84 7.16
N ILE A 17 9.54 13.64 6.14
CA ILE A 17 9.81 13.17 4.77
C ILE A 17 11.08 12.32 4.74
N ALA A 18 12.17 12.79 5.35
CA ALA A 18 13.43 12.04 5.43
C ALA A 18 13.25 10.71 6.18
N GLY A 19 12.44 10.69 7.24
CA GLY A 19 12.07 9.47 7.95
C GLY A 19 11.32 8.47 7.06
N THR A 20 10.33 8.95 6.30
CA THR A 20 9.58 8.12 5.34
C THR A 20 10.49 7.57 4.24
N MET A 21 11.37 8.41 3.67
CA MET A 21 12.33 7.99 2.66
C MET A 21 13.32 6.95 3.18
N ARG A 22 13.79 7.08 4.44
CA ARG A 22 14.66 6.06 5.07
C ARG A 22 13.97 4.70 5.15
N LYS A 23 12.71 4.66 5.58
CA LYS A 23 11.92 3.40 5.67
C LYS A 23 11.78 2.71 4.31
N GLY A 24 11.69 3.49 3.23
CA GLY A 24 11.53 2.97 1.87
C GLY A 24 12.81 2.88 1.06
N LEU A 25 13.99 3.22 1.60
CA LEU A 25 15.20 3.44 0.79
C LEU A 25 15.62 2.19 0.01
N GLU A 26 15.42 1.01 0.58
CA GLU A 26 15.75 -0.27 -0.05
C GLU A 26 14.85 -0.59 -1.25
N THR A 27 13.60 -0.10 -1.23
CA THR A 27 12.55 -0.48 -2.18
C THR A 27 12.16 0.65 -3.14
N ILE A 28 12.49 1.91 -2.85
CA ILE A 28 12.06 3.08 -3.65
C ILE A 28 12.58 3.05 -5.10
N PHE A 29 13.71 2.37 -5.34
CA PHE A 29 14.30 2.20 -6.68
C PHE A 29 14.15 0.78 -7.24
N THR A 30 13.19 -0.01 -6.75
CA THR A 30 12.98 -1.40 -7.24
C THR A 30 12.75 -1.43 -8.75
N PHE A 31 12.06 -0.43 -9.31
CA PHE A 31 11.81 -0.32 -10.75
C PHE A 31 13.08 -0.18 -11.61
N VAL A 32 14.19 0.30 -11.04
CA VAL A 32 15.49 0.38 -11.73
C VAL A 32 16.16 -1.00 -11.79
N LYS A 33 15.93 -1.82 -10.75
CA LYS A 33 16.59 -3.12 -10.58
C LYS A 33 15.81 -4.27 -11.23
N LEU A 34 14.49 -4.17 -11.29
CA LEU A 34 13.60 -5.23 -11.73
C LEU A 34 12.72 -4.76 -12.90
N PRO A 35 12.93 -5.29 -14.12
CA PRO A 35 12.07 -5.00 -15.27
C PRO A 35 10.60 -5.33 -14.98
N GLY A 36 9.69 -4.49 -15.46
CA GLY A 36 8.24 -4.68 -15.31
C GLY A 36 7.65 -4.17 -13.99
N VAL A 37 8.48 -3.73 -13.03
CA VAL A 37 7.99 -3.04 -11.82
C VAL A 37 7.71 -1.57 -12.16
N PRO A 38 6.48 -1.05 -11.96
CA PRO A 38 6.18 0.35 -12.19
C PRO A 38 6.98 1.27 -11.25
N TRP A 39 7.34 2.46 -11.75
CA TRP A 39 8.02 3.49 -10.95
C TRP A 39 7.12 4.13 -9.89
N SER A 40 5.79 3.97 -9.99
CA SER A 40 4.81 4.51 -9.04
C SER A 40 3.96 3.42 -8.38
N SER A 41 3.53 3.68 -7.14
CA SER A 41 2.61 2.82 -6.37
C SER A 41 1.14 2.92 -6.81
N ASN A 42 0.82 3.77 -7.80
CA ASN A 42 -0.56 4.06 -8.22
C ASN A 42 -1.40 2.81 -8.49
N GLY A 43 -0.79 1.79 -9.12
CA GLY A 43 -1.46 0.51 -9.35
C GLY A 43 -1.84 -0.18 -8.04
N ALA A 44 -0.90 -0.32 -7.11
CA ALA A 44 -1.16 -0.93 -5.80
C ALA A 44 -2.19 -0.14 -4.98
N GLU A 45 -2.07 1.19 -4.97
CA GLU A 45 -3.02 2.06 -4.25
C GLU A 45 -4.43 1.96 -4.81
N ARG A 46 -4.59 1.91 -6.14
CA ARG A 46 -5.89 1.72 -6.78
C ARG A 46 -6.56 0.42 -6.36
N GLU A 47 -5.78 -0.66 -6.24
CA GLU A 47 -6.27 -1.97 -5.80
C GLU A 47 -6.68 -1.96 -4.32
N LEU A 48 -5.96 -1.22 -3.45
CA LEU A 48 -6.25 -1.12 -2.02
C LEU A 48 -7.37 -0.13 -1.67
N LYS A 49 -7.54 0.93 -2.46
CA LYS A 49 -8.48 2.03 -2.17
C LYS A 49 -9.92 1.54 -2.06
N VAL A 50 -10.32 0.60 -2.92
CA VAL A 50 -11.69 0.06 -2.91
C VAL A 50 -11.97 -0.79 -1.66
N PRO A 51 -11.16 -1.82 -1.32
CA PRO A 51 -11.26 -2.54 -0.05
C PRO A 51 -11.24 -1.63 1.19
N VAL A 52 -10.35 -0.64 1.23
CA VAL A 52 -10.27 0.32 2.35
C VAL A 52 -11.56 1.12 2.48
N GLY A 53 -12.12 1.60 1.37
CA GLY A 53 -13.40 2.30 1.37
C GLY A 53 -14.53 1.44 1.95
N ILE A 54 -14.64 0.18 1.49
CA ILE A 54 -15.65 -0.76 2.00
C ILE A 54 -15.52 -0.95 3.51
N ARG A 55 -14.30 -1.20 4.02
CA ARG A 55 -14.08 -1.38 5.46
C ARG A 55 -14.48 -0.16 6.28
N LYS A 56 -14.18 1.05 5.79
CA LYS A 56 -14.55 2.31 6.45
C LYS A 56 -16.07 2.48 6.50
N THR A 57 -16.77 2.27 5.39
CA THR A 57 -18.24 2.38 5.35
C THR A 57 -18.94 1.36 6.24
N GLN A 58 -18.37 0.15 6.38
CA GLN A 58 -18.94 -0.93 7.18
C GLN A 58 -18.61 -0.84 8.69
N GLY A 59 -17.83 0.16 9.12
CA GLY A 59 -17.41 0.29 10.52
C GLY A 59 -16.44 -0.80 11.01
N GLY A 60 -15.83 -1.56 10.09
CA GLY A 60 -14.89 -2.63 10.41
C GLY A 60 -15.52 -3.88 11.05
N ARG A 61 -14.69 -4.66 11.75
CA ARG A 61 -15.07 -5.89 12.46
C ARG A 61 -14.60 -5.79 13.91
N LYS A 62 -15.40 -6.32 14.85
CA LYS A 62 -15.13 -6.26 16.29
C LYS A 62 -14.11 -7.29 16.79
N THR A 63 -13.73 -8.24 15.93
CA THR A 63 -12.78 -9.31 16.27
C THR A 63 -11.68 -9.38 15.22
N GLU A 64 -10.48 -9.76 15.65
CA GLU A 64 -9.34 -9.97 14.75
C GLU A 64 -9.66 -11.00 13.67
N ARG A 65 -10.29 -12.13 14.06
CA ARG A 65 -10.76 -13.16 13.13
C ARG A 65 -11.72 -12.60 12.08
N GLY A 66 -12.65 -11.74 12.49
CA GLY A 66 -13.58 -11.10 11.56
C GLY A 66 -12.88 -10.19 10.56
N THR A 67 -11.92 -9.38 11.04
CA THR A 67 -11.09 -8.52 10.18
C THR A 67 -10.31 -9.35 9.17
N TRP A 68 -9.66 -10.42 9.62
CA TRP A 68 -8.88 -11.32 8.78
C TRP A 68 -9.73 -11.98 7.67
N VAL A 69 -10.93 -12.48 8.01
CA VAL A 69 -11.86 -13.07 7.04
C VAL A 69 -12.27 -12.03 6.00
N MET A 70 -12.64 -10.82 6.42
CA MET A 70 -13.04 -9.75 5.50
C MET A 70 -11.90 -9.33 4.58
N ASP A 71 -10.68 -9.22 5.10
CA ASP A 71 -9.52 -8.86 4.29
C ASP A 71 -9.25 -9.91 3.20
N ARG A 72 -9.41 -11.19 3.52
CA ARG A 72 -9.28 -12.27 2.53
C ARG A 72 -10.38 -12.22 1.48
N ILE A 73 -11.65 -12.07 1.88
CA ILE A 73 -12.77 -11.92 0.93
C ILE A 73 -12.55 -10.73 0.00
N LEU A 74 -12.21 -9.56 0.54
CA LEU A 74 -11.97 -8.35 -0.26
C LEU A 74 -10.78 -8.50 -1.21
N THR A 75 -9.73 -9.20 -0.78
CA THR A 75 -8.55 -9.47 -1.63
C THR A 75 -8.91 -10.38 -2.80
N VAL A 76 -9.61 -11.49 -2.56
CA VAL A 76 -10.03 -12.41 -3.64
C VAL A 76 -11.01 -11.71 -4.57
N TRP A 77 -12.04 -11.03 -4.03
CA TRP A 77 -13.00 -10.26 -4.82
C TRP A 77 -12.31 -9.22 -5.71
N ARG A 78 -11.36 -8.46 -5.16
CA ARG A 78 -10.62 -7.45 -5.93
C ARG A 78 -9.78 -8.10 -7.04
N THR A 79 -9.18 -9.25 -6.75
CA THR A 79 -8.40 -10.02 -7.73
C THR A 79 -9.28 -10.56 -8.86
N CYS A 80 -10.45 -11.13 -8.55
CA CYS A 80 -11.42 -11.56 -9.57
C CYS A 80 -11.81 -10.40 -10.47
N ARG A 81 -12.17 -9.25 -9.88
CA ARG A 81 -12.52 -8.03 -10.64
C ARG A 81 -11.38 -7.54 -11.53
N LYS A 82 -10.14 -7.55 -11.04
CA LYS A 82 -8.95 -7.18 -11.83
C LYS A 82 -8.74 -8.10 -13.04
N ARG A 83 -9.13 -9.38 -12.91
CA ARG A 83 -9.02 -10.40 -13.97
C ARG A 83 -10.27 -10.49 -14.86
N GLY A 84 -11.30 -9.67 -14.64
CA GLY A 84 -12.56 -9.77 -15.37
C GLY A 84 -13.40 -11.00 -15.02
N LEU A 85 -13.16 -11.62 -13.87
CA LEU A 85 -13.90 -12.78 -13.37
C LEU A 85 -15.04 -12.35 -12.45
N ARG A 86 -16.12 -13.13 -12.44
CA ARG A 86 -17.16 -13.01 -11.41
C ARG A 86 -16.65 -13.67 -10.12
N PHE A 87 -17.08 -13.15 -8.97
CA PHE A 87 -16.59 -13.61 -7.66
C PHE A 87 -17.43 -14.76 -7.08
N TRP A 88 -18.70 -14.86 -7.50
CA TRP A 88 -19.69 -15.77 -6.94
C TRP A 88 -20.09 -16.89 -7.91
N ASP A 89 -19.42 -16.97 -9.06
CA ASP A 89 -19.63 -17.99 -10.10
C ASP A 89 -18.39 -18.85 -10.23
#